data_AF-A0A496R6C6-F1
#
_entry.id   AF-A0A496R6C6-F1
#
_cell.length_a   1.000
_cell.length_b   1.000
_cell.length_c   1.000
_cell.angle_alpha   90.00
_cell.angle_beta   90.00
_cell.angle_gamma   90.00
#
_symmetry.space_group_name_H-M   'P 1'
#
loop_
_entity.id
_entity.type
_entity.pdbx_description
1 polymer ?
#
loop_
_entity_poly.entity_id
_entity_poly.type
_entity_poly.pdbx_seq_one_letter_code
_entity_poly.pdbx_strand_id
1 'polypeptide(L)' 'MNPKYLKLEITESEGIDTKKQAEIIKSFDCKRFQGFYFSKPLPAEEFERLLTAGKLFDILSR' A
#
# COMPACT_ATOMS: atom_id res chain seq x y z
N MET A 1 -12.51 13.90 -5.81
CA MET A 1 -11.61 15.03 -6.14
C MET A 1 -10.24 14.46 -6.47
N ASN A 2 -9.63 14.81 -7.60
CA ASN A 2 -8.29 14.31 -7.94
C ASN A 2 -7.24 15.21 -7.25
N PRO A 3 -6.41 14.68 -6.35
CA PRO A 3 -5.42 15.46 -5.60
C PRO A 3 -4.41 16.19 -6.51
N LYS A 4 -4.21 15.74 -7.76
CA LYS A 4 -3.38 16.43 -8.75
C LYS A 4 -3.82 17.88 -9.01
N TYR A 5 -5.09 18.22 -8.78
CA TYR A 5 -5.58 19.59 -8.95
C TYR A 5 -5.04 20.57 -7.92
N LEU A 6 -4.63 20.09 -6.75
CA LEU A 6 -4.06 20.93 -5.69
C LEU A 6 -2.53 21.10 -5.85
N LYS A 7 -1.91 20.44 -6.85
CA LYS A 7 -0.45 20.37 -7.03
C LYS A 7 0.28 19.86 -5.78
N LEU A 8 -0.40 19.05 -4.98
CA LEU A 8 0.16 18.40 -3.81
C LEU A 8 0.57 16.98 -4.17
N GLU A 9 1.74 16.57 -3.69
CA GLU A 9 2.17 15.18 -3.73
C GLU A 9 1.46 14.39 -2.63
N ILE A 10 1.01 13.17 -2.96
CA ILE A 10 0.52 12.24 -1.95
C ILE A 10 1.70 11.43 -1.44
N THR A 11 2.08 11.71 -0.21
CA THR A 11 3.20 11.07 0.48
C THR A 11 2.89 9.59 0.76
N GLU A 12 1.71 9.29 1.32
CA GLU A 12 1.27 7.96 1.76
C GLU A 12 -0.27 7.84 1.68
N SER A 13 -0.78 6.61 1.53
CA SER A 13 -2.21 6.29 1.62
C SER A 13 -2.46 5.12 2.56
N GLU A 14 -3.36 5.28 3.52
CA GLU A 14 -3.66 4.28 4.55
C GLU A 14 -5.10 3.74 4.41
N GLY A 15 -5.39 2.58 5.01
CA GLY A 15 -6.74 2.01 5.07
C GLY A 15 -7.27 1.42 3.75
N ILE A 16 -6.40 0.88 2.89
CA ILE A 16 -6.81 0.23 1.63
C ILE A 16 -7.22 -1.23 1.90
N ASP A 17 -8.52 -1.49 1.94
CA ASP A 17 -9.08 -2.80 2.30
C ASP A 17 -9.67 -3.57 1.12
N THR A 18 -9.86 -2.89 -0.03
CA THR A 18 -10.46 -3.46 -1.23
C THR A 18 -9.63 -3.21 -2.48
N LYS A 19 -9.73 -4.12 -3.46
CA LYS A 19 -9.10 -3.96 -4.78
C LYS A 19 -9.48 -2.64 -5.46
N LYS A 20 -10.76 -2.24 -5.36
CA LYS A 20 -11.26 -1.00 -5.95
C LYS A 20 -10.58 0.24 -5.36
N GLN A 21 -10.30 0.26 -4.05
CA GLN A 21 -9.54 1.34 -3.42
C GLN A 21 -8.09 1.36 -3.91
N ALA A 22 -7.46 0.18 -4.01
CA ALA A 22 -6.09 0.06 -4.51
C ALA A 22 -5.93 0.59 -5.94
N GLU A 23 -6.87 0.29 -6.83
CA GLU A 23 -6.90 0.81 -8.21
C GLU A 23 -7.02 2.34 -8.26
N ILE A 24 -7.83 2.95 -7.37
CA ILE A 24 -7.96 4.40 -7.27
C ILE A 24 -6.63 5.03 -6.83
N ILE A 25 -6.01 4.52 -5.76
CA ILE A 25 -4.76 5.08 -5.23
C ILE A 25 -3.60 4.92 -6.22
N LYS A 26 -3.52 3.78 -6.95
CA LYS A 26 -2.54 3.59 -8.05
C LYS A 26 -2.67 4.68 -9.12
N SER A 27 -3.88 5.19 -9.40
CA SER A 27 -4.08 6.27 -10.37
C SER A 27 -3.55 7.65 -9.93
N PHE A 28 -3.29 7.82 -8.63
CA PHE A 28 -2.85 9.08 -8.05
C PHE A 28 -1.32 9.23 -7.96
N ASP A 29 -0.55 8.26 -8.46
CA ASP A 29 0.92 8.25 -8.37
C ASP A 29 1.43 8.21 -6.92
N CYS A 30 0.64 7.63 -6.01
CA CYS A 30 1.04 7.41 -4.62
C CYS A 30 2.00 6.22 -4.54
N LYS A 31 3.18 6.43 -3.94
CA LYS A 31 4.25 5.43 -3.88
C LYS A 31 4.23 4.53 -2.65
N ARG A 32 3.46 4.92 -1.62
CA ARG A 32 3.42 4.25 -0.33
C ARG A 32 1.98 4.01 0.08
N PHE A 33 1.66 2.76 0.38
CA PHE A 33 0.31 2.34 0.69
C PHE A 33 0.28 1.34 1.83
N GLN A 34 -0.77 1.41 2.63
CA GLN A 34 -1.05 0.48 3.72
C GLN A 34 -2.54 0.14 3.73
N GLY A 35 -2.87 -1.12 4.04
CA GLY A 35 -4.23 -1.57 4.28
C GLY A 35 -4.38 -3.07 4.19
N PHE A 36 -5.53 -3.59 4.63
CA PHE A 36 -5.75 -5.03 4.77
C PHE A 36 -5.81 -5.76 3.42
N TYR A 37 -6.03 -5.03 2.32
CA TYR A 37 -5.93 -5.58 0.97
C TYR A 37 -4.53 -6.14 0.67
N PHE A 38 -3.49 -5.45 1.16
CA PHE A 38 -2.10 -5.85 0.99
C PHE A 38 -1.70 -6.85 2.08
N SER A 39 -1.79 -6.44 3.34
CA SER A 39 -1.47 -7.28 4.49
C SER A 39 -2.26 -6.83 5.71
N LYS A 40 -2.69 -7.79 6.53
CA LYS A 40 -3.11 -7.50 7.89
C LYS A 40 -1.91 -7.05 8.74
N PRO A 41 -2.12 -6.40 9.90
CA PRO A 41 -1.06 -6.19 10.88
C PRO A 41 -0.46 -7.54 11.27
N LEU A 42 0.87 -7.59 11.33
CA LEU A 42 1.61 -8.81 11.59
C LEU A 42 2.34 -8.71 12.93
N PRO A 43 2.52 -9.83 13.65
CA PRO A 43 3.52 -9.93 14.69
C PRO A 43 4.92 -9.61 14.16
N ALA A 44 5.81 -9.10 15.03
CA ALA A 44 7.17 -8.72 14.65
C ALA A 44 7.93 -9.88 13.95
N GLU A 45 7.83 -11.10 14.48
CA GLU A 45 8.48 -12.28 13.92
C GLU A 45 8.01 -12.62 12.49
N GLU A 46 6.72 -12.41 12.18
CA GLU A 46 6.19 -12.61 10.84
C GLU A 46 6.69 -11.54 9.87
N PHE A 47 6.77 -10.29 10.33
CA PHE A 47 7.31 -9.19 9.55
C PHE A 47 8.80 -9.40 9.24
N GLU A 48 9.60 -9.82 10.22
CA GLU A 48 11.02 -10.16 10.05
C GLU A 48 11.23 -11.27 9.01
N ARG A 49 10.37 -12.31 9.03
CA ARG A 49 10.37 -13.35 8.00
C ARG A 49 10.12 -12.79 6.60
N LEU A 50 9.20 -11.84 6.45
CA LEU A 50 8.94 -11.23 5.14
C LEU A 50 10.11 -10.39 4.63
N LEU A 51 10.75 -9.63 5.52
CA LEU A 51 11.93 -8.82 5.20
C LEU A 51 13.10 -9.67 4.72
N THR A 52 13.36 -10.79 5.40
CA THR A 52 14.50 -11.67 5.11
C THR A 52 14.26 -12.63 3.95
N ALA A 53 13.01 -13.03 3.70
CA ALA A 53 12.67 -13.95 2.62
C ALA A 53 12.56 -13.29 1.23
N GLY A 54 12.68 -11.96 1.14
CA GLY A 54 12.50 -11.22 -0.12
C GLY A 54 11.07 -11.25 -0.68
N LYS A 55 10.09 -11.71 0.10
CA LYS A 55 8.68 -11.90 -0.33
C LYS A 55 7.82 -10.65 -0.20
N LEU A 56 8.40 -9.51 0.18
CA LEU A 56 7.66 -8.25 0.29
C LEU A 56 7.01 -7.85 -1.05
N PHE A 57 7.66 -8.19 -2.17
CA PHE A 57 7.17 -7.91 -3.51
C PHE A 57 5.86 -8.64 -3.85
N ASP A 58 5.62 -9.84 -3.32
CA ASP A 58 4.41 -10.64 -3.58
C ASP A 58 3.16 -10.03 -2.91
N ILE A 59 3.37 -9.26 -1.85
CA ILE A 59 2.32 -8.52 -1.14
C ILE A 59 2.01 -7.21 -1.88
N LEU A 60 3.05 -6.52 -2.35
CA LEU A 60 2.95 -5.23 -3.02
C LEU A 60 2.53 -5.31 -4.50
N SER A 61 2.68 -6.48 -5.12
CA SER A 61 2.30 -6.74 -6.52
C SER A 61 0.81 -7.08 -6.71
N ARG A 62 0.03 -7.15 -5.63
CA ARG A 62 -1.44 -7.25 -5.67
C ARG A 62 -2.08 -5.89 -6.04
#